data_AF-A0A4Y2DMX1-F1
#
_entry.id   AF-A0A4Y2DMX1-F1
#
_cell.length_a   1.000
_cell.length_b   1.000
_cell.length_c   1.000
_cell.angle_alpha   90.00
_cell.angle_beta   90.00
_cell.angle_gamma   90.00
#
_symmetry.space_group_name_H-M   'P 1'
#
loop_
_entity.id
_entity.type
_entity.pdbx_description
1 polymer ?
#
loop_
_entity_poly.entity_id
_entity_poly.type
_entity_poly.pdbx_seq_one_letter_code
_entity_poly.pdbx_strand_id
1 'polypeptide(L)'
;MASTKDPVDFSFSPSRIQIKNAARREILEAWQQRWSGRSNATWTYSLLSKVDYKRMYGDFFLIQVVTGHDVFPYHQARLFGKDLQYPCRRADGSIFRVLFECQKLSHLRQFRPRNCQRKELKDLLKIYFFYTGLFRHS
;
A
#
# COMPACT_ATOMS: atom_id res chain seq x y z
N MET A 1 -12.06 -63.82 16.07
CA MET A 1 -12.55 -62.60 16.74
C MET A 1 -11.71 -61.43 16.27
N ALA A 2 -12.31 -60.44 15.60
CA ALA A 2 -11.61 -59.23 15.16
C ALA A 2 -11.58 -58.23 16.31
N SER A 3 -10.38 -57.77 16.70
CA SER A 3 -10.20 -56.77 17.76
C SER A 3 -10.49 -55.38 17.21
N THR A 4 -11.61 -54.79 17.64
CA THR A 4 -11.94 -53.39 17.39
C THR A 4 -11.08 -52.54 18.33
N LYS A 5 -10.03 -51.92 17.79
CA LYS A 5 -9.25 -50.91 18.53
C LYS A 5 -10.03 -49.60 18.50
N ASP A 6 -10.41 -49.11 19.68
CA ASP A 6 -11.01 -47.79 19.81
C ASP A 6 -9.99 -46.72 19.36
N PRO A 7 -10.39 -45.79 18.48
CA PRO A 7 -9.51 -44.71 18.05
C PRO A 7 -9.30 -43.74 19.22
N VAL A 8 -8.18 -43.90 19.92
CA VAL A 8 -7.72 -42.93 20.92
C VAL A 8 -7.15 -41.73 20.17
N ASP A 9 -7.87 -40.61 20.20
CA ASP A 9 -7.40 -39.34 19.67
C ASP A 9 -6.47 -38.67 20.68
N PHE A 10 -5.20 -38.52 20.29
CA PHE A 10 -4.19 -37.89 21.14
C PHE A 10 -4.22 -36.38 20.92
N SER A 11 -4.74 -35.66 21.91
CA SER A 11 -4.68 -34.20 21.94
C SER A 11 -3.26 -33.74 22.30
N PHE A 12 -2.51 -33.26 21.31
CA PHE A 12 -1.22 -32.63 21.54
C PHE A 12 -1.38 -31.14 21.84
N SER A 13 -0.61 -30.64 22.81
CA SER A 13 -0.50 -29.21 23.04
C SER A 13 0.08 -28.51 21.79
N PRO A 14 -0.46 -27.36 21.38
CA PRO A 14 0.03 -26.67 20.18
C PRO A 14 1.48 -26.25 20.36
N SER A 15 2.28 -26.50 19.33
CA SER A 15 3.68 -26.08 19.28
C SER A 15 3.81 -24.56 19.33
N ARG A 16 4.98 -24.07 19.77
CA ARG A 16 5.30 -22.63 19.79
C ARG A 16 5.07 -21.95 18.43
N ILE A 17 5.31 -22.67 17.33
CA ILE A 17 5.10 -22.15 15.97
C ILE A 17 3.60 -22.00 15.68
N GLN A 18 2.78 -22.99 16.05
CA GLN A 18 1.33 -22.93 15.89
C GLN A 18 0.73 -21.77 16.69
N ILE A 19 1.16 -21.57 17.94
CA ILE A 19 0.73 -20.45 18.78
C ILE A 19 1.10 -19.11 18.12
N LYS A 20 2.35 -18.95 17.67
CA LYS A 20 2.79 -17.71 16.98
C LYS A 20 2.02 -17.45 15.69
N ASN A 21 1.71 -18.49 14.92
CA ASN A 21 0.98 -18.34 13.67
C ASN A 21 -0.50 -18.02 13.90
N ALA A 22 -1.12 -18.59 14.93
CA ALA A 22 -2.48 -18.27 15.34
C ALA A 22 -2.59 -16.80 15.78
N ALA A 23 -1.70 -16.34 16.68
CA ALA A 23 -1.68 -14.95 17.12
C ALA A 23 -1.44 -13.96 15.95
N ARG A 24 -0.55 -14.30 15.01
CA ARG A 24 -0.33 -13.49 13.80
C ARG A 24 -1.58 -13.36 12.94
N ARG A 25 -2.32 -14.47 12.74
CA ARG A 25 -3.58 -14.46 11.99
C ARG A 25 -4.60 -13.55 12.65
N GLU A 26 -4.77 -13.67 13.96
CA GLU A 26 -5.71 -12.85 14.73
C GLU A 26 -5.39 -11.36 14.61
N ILE A 27 -4.11 -10.98 14.72
CA ILE A 27 -3.66 -9.59 14.54
C ILE A 27 -3.98 -9.09 13.12
N LEU A 28 -3.69 -9.88 12.09
CA LEU A 28 -3.94 -9.50 10.70
C LEU A 28 -5.44 -9.39 10.40
N GLU A 29 -6.26 -10.29 10.93
CA GLU A 29 -7.72 -10.25 10.80
C GLU A 29 -8.29 -9.01 11.49
N ALA A 30 -7.88 -8.74 12.73
CA ALA A 30 -8.30 -7.55 13.46
C ALA A 30 -7.88 -6.25 12.75
N TRP A 31 -6.67 -6.22 12.19
CA TRP A 31 -6.21 -5.08 11.38
C TRP A 31 -7.06 -4.92 10.12
N GLN A 32 -7.32 -6.01 9.39
CA GLN A 32 -8.18 -5.97 8.19
C GLN A 32 -9.59 -5.47 8.51
N GLN A 33 -10.21 -5.93 9.60
CA GLN A 33 -11.55 -5.48 10.00
C GLN A 33 -11.59 -3.97 10.28
N ARG A 34 -10.61 -3.46 11.04
CA ARG A 34 -10.48 -2.02 11.31
C ARG A 34 -10.21 -1.22 10.04
N TRP A 35 -9.45 -1.80 9.12
CA TRP A 35 -9.11 -1.17 7.85
C TRP A 35 -10.32 -1.05 6.92
N SER A 36 -11.09 -2.13 6.78
CA SER A 36 -12.31 -2.17 5.98
C SER A 36 -13.44 -1.29 6.53
N GLY A 37 -13.47 -1.04 7.83
CA GLY A 37 -14.49 -0.19 8.48
C GLY A 37 -14.25 1.32 8.38
N ARG A 38 -13.13 1.79 7.82
CA ARG A 38 -12.80 3.23 7.76
C ARG A 38 -13.30 3.89 6.46
N SER A 39 -14.13 4.93 6.59
CA SER A 39 -14.59 5.77 5.47
C SER A 39 -13.54 6.79 4.98
N ASN A 40 -12.64 7.25 5.85
CA ASN A 40 -11.82 8.44 5.62
C ASN A 40 -10.54 8.19 4.80
N ALA A 41 -10.25 6.94 4.46
CA ALA A 41 -9.02 6.53 3.77
C ALA A 41 -9.31 5.95 2.38
N THR A 42 -10.36 6.42 1.69
CA THR A 42 -10.89 5.82 0.44
C THR A 42 -9.81 5.51 -0.59
N TRP A 43 -8.83 6.41 -0.75
CA TRP A 43 -7.76 6.23 -1.74
C TRP A 43 -6.66 5.28 -1.25
N THR A 44 -6.21 5.39 0.01
CA THR A 44 -5.22 4.48 0.58
C THR A 44 -5.77 3.06 0.65
N TYR A 45 -7.06 2.93 0.98
CA TYR A 45 -7.81 1.68 0.95
C TYR A 45 -7.92 1.10 -0.46
N SER A 46 -8.05 1.94 -1.50
CA SER A 46 -8.03 1.45 -2.89
C SER A 46 -6.70 0.77 -3.26
N LEU A 47 -5.57 1.34 -2.81
CA LEU A 47 -4.23 0.79 -3.05
C LEU A 47 -3.90 -0.43 -2.18
N LEU A 48 -4.39 -0.42 -0.93
CA LEU A 48 -4.12 -1.41 0.12
C LEU A 48 -5.42 -2.06 0.62
N SER A 49 -6.31 -2.49 -0.27
CA SER A 49 -7.62 -3.03 0.14
C SER A 49 -7.50 -4.27 1.04
N LYS A 50 -6.48 -5.09 0.77
CA LYS A 50 -6.05 -6.19 1.62
C LYS A 50 -4.78 -5.81 2.38
N VAL A 51 -4.84 -5.98 3.70
CA VAL A 51 -3.70 -5.88 4.60
C VAL A 51 -2.69 -6.96 4.24
N ASP A 52 -1.51 -6.54 3.81
CA ASP A 52 -0.38 -7.42 3.52
C ASP A 52 0.91 -6.74 3.97
N TYR A 53 1.37 -7.11 5.16
CA TYR A 53 2.58 -6.57 5.75
C TYR A 53 3.84 -6.88 4.91
N LYS A 54 3.86 -8.01 4.18
CA LYS A 54 4.99 -8.37 3.32
C LYS A 54 5.05 -7.48 2.09
N ARG A 55 3.88 -7.20 1.49
CA ARG A 55 3.77 -6.25 0.37
C ARG A 55 4.19 -4.85 0.82
N MET A 56 3.71 -4.38 1.97
CA MET A 56 4.10 -3.08 2.51
C MET A 56 5.61 -3.01 2.75
N TYR A 57 6.19 -3.98 3.46
CA TYR A 57 7.62 -3.97 3.77
C TYR A 57 8.51 -4.12 2.51
N GLY A 58 8.06 -4.89 1.52
CA GLY A 58 8.84 -5.11 0.32
C GLY A 58 8.75 -3.97 -0.69
N ASP A 59 7.62 -3.27 -0.77
CA ASP A 59 7.33 -2.31 -1.84
C ASP A 59 7.62 -0.86 -1.41
N PHE A 60 8.86 -0.46 -1.66
CA PHE A 60 9.35 0.89 -1.38
C PHE A 60 8.48 2.00 -2.01
N PHE A 61 8.06 1.80 -3.26
CA PHE A 61 7.23 2.75 -4.00
C PHE A 61 5.84 2.87 -3.40
N LEU A 62 5.27 1.76 -2.91
CA LEU A 62 4.00 1.74 -2.21
C LEU A 62 4.08 2.49 -0.88
N ILE A 63 5.16 2.31 -0.12
CA ILE A 63 5.38 3.07 1.11
C ILE A 63 5.45 4.56 0.80
N GLN A 64 6.25 4.99 -0.18
CA GLN A 64 6.38 6.41 -0.56
C GLN A 64 5.02 7.02 -0.91
N VAL A 65 4.24 6.33 -1.74
CA VAL A 65 2.91 6.78 -2.16
C VAL A 65 1.95 6.84 -0.98
N VAL A 66 1.88 5.79 -0.15
CA VAL A 66 0.93 5.73 0.98
C VAL A 66 1.27 6.75 2.07
N THR A 67 2.55 6.99 2.33
CA THR A 67 3.02 7.85 3.42
C THR A 67 3.18 9.31 3.03
N GLY A 68 2.95 9.70 1.78
CA GLY A 68 3.14 11.09 1.40
C GLY A 68 4.60 11.46 1.09
N HIS A 69 5.53 10.50 1.02
CA HIS A 69 6.96 10.77 1.23
C HIS A 69 7.78 11.05 -0.05
N ASP A 70 8.92 11.70 0.15
CA ASP A 70 10.02 11.96 -0.81
C ASP A 70 9.75 13.00 -1.90
N VAL A 71 9.20 12.56 -3.03
CA VAL A 71 9.21 13.36 -4.27
C VAL A 71 8.00 14.27 -4.43
N PHE A 72 7.04 14.15 -3.53
CA PHE A 72 5.79 14.86 -3.70
C PHE A 72 5.94 16.33 -3.28
N PRO A 73 5.52 17.28 -4.14
CA PRO A 73 5.72 18.70 -3.93
C PRO A 73 5.23 19.18 -2.57
N TYR A 74 4.10 18.63 -2.08
CA TYR A 74 3.58 18.98 -0.77
C TYR A 74 4.51 18.60 0.39
N HIS A 75 5.08 17.39 0.34
CA HIS A 75 6.05 16.95 1.34
C HIS A 75 7.35 17.75 1.24
N GLN A 76 7.82 18.00 0.01
CA GLN A 76 9.02 18.77 -0.24
C GLN A 76 8.90 20.24 0.19
N ALA A 77 7.76 20.88 -0.06
CA ALA A 77 7.47 22.22 0.41
C ALA A 77 7.39 22.27 1.94
N ARG A 78 6.71 21.30 2.55
CA ARG A 78 6.54 21.24 4.01
C ARG A 78 7.86 20.99 4.77
N LEU A 79 8.70 20.09 4.28
CA LEU A 79 9.94 19.71 5.00
C LEU A 79 11.17 20.48 4.55
N PHE A 80 11.26 20.85 3.27
CA PHE A 80 12.48 21.44 2.70
C PHE A 80 12.26 22.85 2.13
N GLY A 81 11.06 23.44 2.31
CA GLY A 81 10.77 24.80 1.85
C GLY A 81 10.83 24.98 0.32
N LYS A 82 10.74 23.88 -0.44
CA LYS A 82 10.77 23.95 -1.91
C LYS A 82 9.50 24.58 -2.46
N ASP A 83 9.63 25.30 -3.56
CA ASP A 83 8.48 25.80 -4.29
C ASP A 83 7.59 24.65 -4.77
N LEU A 84 6.28 24.87 -4.68
CA LEU A 84 5.23 23.98 -5.17
C LEU A 84 5.20 23.98 -6.71
N GLN A 85 6.21 23.38 -7.33
CA GLN A 85 6.23 23.16 -8.77
C GLN A 85 5.72 21.75 -9.08
N TYR A 86 4.51 21.68 -9.65
CA TYR A 86 3.99 20.44 -10.21
C TYR A 86 3.18 20.70 -11.47
N PRO A 87 3.04 19.70 -12.37
CA PRO A 87 2.50 19.92 -13.71
C PRO A 87 1.03 20.41 -13.72
N CYS A 88 0.33 20.32 -12.60
CA CYS A 88 -1.11 20.34 -12.49
C CYS A 88 -1.58 21.46 -11.55
N ARG A 89 -1.59 22.73 -11.99
CA ARG A 89 -1.94 23.93 -11.16
C ARG A 89 -3.23 23.84 -10.31
N ARG A 90 -4.14 22.88 -10.57
CA ARG A 90 -5.40 22.71 -9.81
C ARG A 90 -5.33 21.70 -8.65
N ALA A 91 -4.33 20.80 -8.64
CA ALA A 91 -4.08 19.97 -7.46
C ALA A 91 -3.37 20.83 -6.41
N ASP A 92 -3.37 20.45 -5.13
CA ASP A 92 -2.62 21.12 -4.04
C ASP A 92 -1.22 20.49 -3.82
N GLY A 93 -0.74 19.71 -4.80
CA GLY A 93 0.52 18.97 -4.72
C GLY A 93 0.43 17.71 -3.85
N SER A 94 -0.73 17.38 -3.26
CA SER A 94 -0.94 16.10 -2.58
C SER A 94 -0.88 14.94 -3.57
N ILE A 95 -0.35 13.81 -3.12
CA ILE A 95 -0.20 12.57 -3.90
C ILE A 95 -1.51 12.19 -4.57
N PHE A 96 -2.59 12.23 -3.79
CA PHE A 96 -3.91 11.85 -4.26
C PHE A 96 -4.35 12.71 -5.44
N ARG A 97 -4.29 14.03 -5.31
CA ARG A 97 -4.77 14.94 -6.36
C ARG A 97 -3.86 14.94 -7.57
N VAL A 98 -2.56 14.80 -7.36
CA VAL A 98 -1.60 14.68 -8.45
C VAL A 98 -1.85 13.41 -9.27
N LEU A 99 -2.00 12.24 -8.62
CA LEU A 99 -2.20 10.97 -9.35
C LEU A 99 -3.63 10.85 -9.90
N PHE A 100 -4.65 11.24 -9.14
CA PHE A 100 -6.06 10.95 -9.47
C PHE A 100 -6.83 12.13 -10.06
N GLU A 101 -6.45 13.38 -9.79
CA GLU A 101 -7.19 14.57 -10.28
C GLU A 101 -6.45 15.29 -11.41
N CYS A 102 -5.13 15.14 -11.55
CA CYS A 102 -4.38 15.84 -12.59
C CYS A 102 -4.79 15.40 -14.00
N GLN A 103 -5.31 16.31 -14.81
CA GLN A 103 -5.71 16.03 -16.19
C GLN A 103 -4.52 15.66 -17.10
N LYS A 104 -3.32 16.18 -16.85
CA LYS A 104 -2.11 15.80 -17.61
C LYS A 104 -1.72 14.34 -17.40
N LEU A 105 -2.04 13.79 -16.23
CA LEU A 105 -1.79 12.38 -15.88
C LEU A 105 -3.03 11.51 -16.11
N SER A 106 -4.06 12.02 -16.81
CA SER A 106 -5.30 11.29 -17.06
C SER A 106 -5.11 10.01 -17.86
N HIS A 107 -4.17 10.01 -18.82
CA HIS A 107 -3.82 8.83 -19.61
C HIS A 107 -3.26 7.68 -18.76
N LEU A 108 -2.68 7.99 -17.60
CA LEU A 108 -2.14 7.01 -16.65
C LEU A 108 -3.22 6.38 -15.77
N ARG A 109 -4.43 6.97 -15.72
CA ARG A 109 -5.55 6.47 -14.91
C ARG A 109 -6.21 5.21 -15.48
N GLN A 110 -5.78 4.73 -16.65
CA GLN A 110 -6.19 3.41 -17.15
C GLN A 110 -5.76 2.29 -16.18
N PHE A 111 -4.72 2.52 -15.37
CA PHE A 111 -4.38 1.68 -14.22
C PHE A 111 -5.31 1.99 -13.04
N ARG A 112 -6.38 1.20 -12.90
CA ARG A 112 -7.36 1.36 -11.82
C ARG A 112 -6.72 0.91 -10.49
N PRO A 113 -6.83 1.68 -9.40
CA PRO A 113 -6.23 1.32 -8.11
C PRO A 113 -7.15 0.34 -7.36
N ARG A 114 -7.53 -0.78 -7.96
CA ARG A 114 -7.96 -1.94 -7.17
C ARG A 114 -6.86 -2.97 -7.35
N ASN A 115 -6.00 -3.08 -6.35
CA ASN A 115 -4.86 -4.00 -6.35
C ASN A 115 -3.75 -3.63 -7.35
N CYS A 116 -3.35 -2.35 -7.39
CA CYS A 116 -2.23 -1.89 -8.21
C CYS A 116 -0.98 -2.76 -7.95
N GLN A 117 -0.52 -3.45 -8.97
CA GLN A 117 0.65 -4.32 -8.83
C GLN A 117 1.92 -3.48 -8.69
N ARG A 118 2.95 -4.02 -8.02
CA ARG A 118 4.24 -3.32 -7.82
C ARG A 118 4.81 -2.72 -9.11
N LYS A 119 4.69 -3.43 -10.24
CA LYS A 119 5.19 -2.97 -11.54
C LYS A 119 4.45 -1.71 -12.02
N GLU A 120 3.13 -1.71 -11.94
CA GLU A 120 2.28 -0.58 -12.34
C GLU A 120 2.58 0.66 -11.50
N LEU A 121 2.78 0.49 -10.19
CA LEU A 121 3.10 1.60 -9.30
C LEU A 121 4.49 2.20 -9.59
N LYS A 122 5.47 1.34 -9.84
CA LYS A 122 6.83 1.76 -10.22
C LYS A 122 6.80 2.55 -11.53
N ASP A 123 6.02 2.10 -12.52
CA ASP A 123 5.92 2.77 -13.81
C ASP A 123 5.15 4.10 -13.70
N LEU A 124 4.08 4.15 -12.91
CA LEU A 124 3.38 5.40 -12.57
C LEU A 124 4.31 6.42 -11.92
N LEU A 125 5.12 5.99 -10.94
CA LEU A 125 6.07 6.87 -10.29
C LEU A 125 7.19 7.28 -11.22
N LYS A 126 7.78 6.38 -12.01
CA LYS A 126 8.78 6.75 -13.03
C LYS A 126 8.26 7.81 -13.99
N ILE A 127 7.03 7.65 -14.46
CA ILE A 127 6.40 8.63 -15.35
C ILE A 127 6.20 9.95 -14.61
N TYR A 128 5.73 9.92 -13.36
CA TYR A 128 5.64 11.10 -12.52
C TYR A 128 6.99 11.80 -12.30
N PHE A 129 8.04 11.05 -11.97
CA PHE A 129 9.41 11.54 -11.81
C PHE A 129 9.96 12.16 -13.11
N PHE A 130 9.64 11.56 -14.26
CA PHE A 130 10.01 12.07 -15.58
C PHE A 130 9.31 13.40 -15.89
N TYR A 131 8.00 13.51 -15.64
CA TYR A 131 7.22 14.72 -15.87
C TYR A 131 7.53 15.86 -14.89
N THR A 132 8.02 15.55 -13.69
CA THR A 132 8.42 16.55 -12.69
C THR A 132 9.88 16.98 -12.82
N GLY A 133 10.64 16.41 -13.76
CA GLY A 133 12.06 16.74 -13.96
C GLY A 133 12.98 16.26 -12.84
N LEU A 134 12.47 15.47 -11.89
CA LEU A 134 13.22 14.94 -10.74
C LEU A 134 14.15 13.77 -11.07
N PHE A 135 14.19 13.34 -12.34
CA PHE A 135 15.18 12.41 -12.90
C PHE A 135 16.28 13.17 -13.69
N ARG A 136 16.70 14.35 -13.24
CA ARG A 136 17.97 14.95 -13.68
C ARG A 136 18.94 14.93 -12.51
N HIS A 137 19.94 14.06 -12.61
CA HIS A 137 21.04 13.79 -11.68
C HIS A 137 20.75 12.84 -10.51
N SER A 138 20.89 11.54 -10.78
CA SER A 138 21.78 10.69 -9.98
C SER A 138 22.83 10.10 -10.92
#